data_AF-A0A961B4J3-F1
#
_entry.id   AF-A0A961B4J3-F1
#
_cell.length_a   1.000
_cell.length_b   1.000
_cell.length_c   1.000
_cell.angle_alpha   90.00
_cell.angle_beta   90.00
_cell.angle_gamma   90.00
#
_symmetry.space_group_name_H-M   'P 1'
#
loop_
_entity.id
_entity.type
_entity.pdbx_description
1 polymer ?
#
loop_
_entity_poly.entity_id
_entity_poly.type
_entity_poly.pdbx_seq_one_letter_code
_entity_poly.pdbx_strand_id
1 'polypeptide(L)' 'MAGLGAGIGVGLVGFAAAQSVGRNPTAFGKILTIGIIGMALAEAIAIYGLLMAIKG' A
#
# COMPACT_ATOMS: atom_id res chain seq x y z
N MET A 1 -12.90 10.06 -3.51
CA MET A 1 -12.82 8.63 -3.91
C MET A 1 -11.40 8.08 -4.02
N ALA A 2 -10.40 8.87 -4.45
CA ALA A 2 -9.00 8.41 -4.50
C ALA A 2 -8.45 7.89 -3.16
N GLY A 3 -8.74 8.58 -2.05
CA GLY A 3 -8.32 8.13 -0.70
C GLY A 3 -8.94 6.79 -0.28
N LEU A 4 -10.18 6.50 -0.68
CA LEU A 4 -10.83 5.22 -0.39
C LEU A 4 -10.15 4.08 -1.16
N GLY A 5 -9.86 4.29 -2.44
CA GLY A 5 -9.14 3.31 -3.26
C GLY A 5 -7.73 3.02 -2.73
N ALA A 6 -7.00 4.06 -2.31
CA ALA A 6 -5.70 3.89 -1.69
C ALA A 6 -5.77 3.15 -0.35
N GLY A 7 -6.71 3.49 0.52
CA GLY A 7 -6.90 2.80 1.81
C GLY A 7 -7.19 1.31 1.64
N ILE A 8 -8.05 0.95 0.68
CA ILE A 8 -8.32 -0.45 0.35
C ILE A 8 -7.05 -1.13 -0.21
N GLY A 9 -6.34 -0.48 -1.13
CA GLY A 9 -5.11 -1.01 -1.73
C GLY A 9 -4.01 -1.28 -0.68
N VAL A 10 -3.76 -0.32 0.20
CA VAL A 10 -2.80 -0.45 1.31
C VAL A 10 -3.22 -1.59 2.25
N GLY A 11 -4.50 -1.66 2.62
CA GLY A 11 -5.02 -2.72 3.48
C GLY A 11 -4.81 -4.12 2.88
N LEU A 12 -5.05 -4.29 1.58
CA LEU A 12 -4.83 -5.56 0.88
C LEU A 12 -3.35 -5.95 0.82
N VAL A 13 -2.46 -5.00 0.54
CA VAL A 13 -1.01 -5.24 0.52
C VAL A 13 -0.52 -5.64 1.91
N GLY A 14 -0.93 -4.92 2.96
CA GLY A 14 -0.58 -5.24 4.34
C GLY A 14 -1.08 -6.62 4.77
N PHE A 15 -2.32 -6.96 4.42
CA PHE A 15 -2.90 -8.27 4.71
C PHE A 15 -2.14 -9.42 4.01
N ALA A 16 -1.83 -9.26 2.72
CA ALA A 16 -1.05 -10.25 1.99
C ALA A 16 0.37 -10.39 2.55
N ALA A 17 1.04 -9.27 2.86
CA ALA A 17 2.37 -9.26 3.46
C ALA A 17 2.39 -9.99 4.81
N ALA A 18 1.44 -9.70 5.70
CA ALA A 18 1.33 -10.36 7.00
C ALA A 18 1.14 -11.87 6.86
N GLN A 19 0.26 -12.31 5.94
CA GLN A 19 0.06 -13.73 5.66
C GLN A 19 1.29 -14.41 5.06
N SER A 20 2.02 -13.74 4.16
CA SER A 20 3.24 -14.28 3.56
C SER A 20 4.36 -14.43 4.59
N VAL A 21 4.54 -13.45 5.48
CA VAL A 21 5.52 -13.51 6.56
C VAL A 21 5.16 -14.60 7.57
N GLY A 22 3.87 -14.71 7.93
CA GLY A 22 3.41 -15.78 8.83
C GLY A 22 3.66 -17.18 8.27
N ARG A 23 3.61 -17.36 6.95
CA ARG A 23 3.93 -18.64 6.28
C ARG A 23 5.44 -18.88 6.12
N ASN A 24 6.22 -17.82 5.86
CA ASN A 24 7.67 -17.92 5.75
C ASN A 24 8.37 -16.72 6.43
N PRO A 25 8.69 -16.84 7.73
CA PRO A 25 9.27 -15.74 8.50
C PRO A 25 10.62 -15.27 7.97
N THR A 26 11.42 -16.17 7.38
CA THR A 26 12.74 -15.83 6.83
C THR A 26 12.67 -14.91 5.60
N ALA A 27 11.50 -14.85 4.93
CA ALA A 27 11.29 -13.97 3.78
C ALA A 27 10.87 -12.54 4.17
N PHE A 28 10.78 -12.20 5.46
CA PHE A 28 10.31 -10.90 5.95
C PHE A 28 10.91 -9.70 5.22
N GLY A 29 12.24 -9.61 5.10
CA GLY A 29 12.89 -8.45 4.48
C GLY A 29 12.48 -8.24 3.01
N LYS A 30 12.35 -9.33 2.24
CA LYS A 30 11.91 -9.27 0.83
C LYS A 30 10.44 -8.87 0.74
N ILE A 31 9.59 -9.44 1.60
CA ILE A 31 8.15 -9.14 1.65
C ILE A 31 7.91 -7.69 2.08
N LEU A 32 8.64 -7.20 3.08
CA LEU A 32 8.56 -5.80 3.51
C LEU A 32 8.93 -4.86 2.38
N THR A 33 10.02 -5.14 1.66
CA THR A 33 10.50 -4.31 0.54
C THR A 33 9.43 -4.18 -0.54
N ILE A 34 8.88 -5.30 -1.01
CA ILE A 34 7.83 -5.27 -2.05
C ILE A 34 6.51 -4.71 -1.52
N GLY A 35 6.19 -4.94 -0.25
CA GLY A 35 5.01 -4.41 0.41
C GLY A 35 5.04 -2.88 0.51
N ILE A 36 6.17 -2.29 0.91
CA ILE A 36 6.35 -0.83 0.94
C ILE A 36 6.18 -0.24 -0.46
N ILE A 37 6.77 -0.86 -1.48
CA ILE A 37 6.61 -0.42 -2.87
C ILE A 37 5.14 -0.46 -3.30
N GLY A 38 4.43 -1.55 -3.00
CA GLY A 38 3.01 -1.69 -3.31
C GLY A 38 2.13 -0.66 -2.60
N MET A 39 2.38 -0.41 -1.31
CA MET A 39 1.67 0.61 -0.55
C MET A 39 1.94 2.02 -1.08
N ALA A 40 3.20 2.34 -1.40
CA ALA A 40 3.56 3.65 -1.96
C ALA A 40 2.87 3.91 -3.31
N LEU A 41 2.72 2.89 -4.16
CA LEU A 41 1.99 3.01 -5.42
C LEU A 41 0.49 3.28 -5.19
N ALA A 42 -0.13 2.60 -4.22
CA ALA A 42 -1.52 2.85 -3.85
C ALA A 42 -1.71 4.27 -3.29
N GLU A 43 -0.79 4.74 -2.45
CA GLU A 43 -0.83 6.09 -1.88
C GLU A 43 -0.53 7.19 -2.91
N ALA A 44 0.28 6.94 -3.92
CA ALA A 44 0.56 7.93 -4.97
C ALA A 44 -0.74 8.44 -5.63
N ILE A 45 -1.70 7.55 -5.88
CA ILE A 45 -3.00 7.90 -6.46
C ILE A 45 -3.81 8.79 -5.50
N ALA A 46 -3.77 8.50 -4.19
CA ALA A 46 -4.41 9.35 -3.19
C ALA A 46 -3.76 10.73 -3.10
N ILE A 47 -2.43 10.81 -3.17
CA ILE A 47 -1.70 12.09 -3.15
C ILE A 47 -2.07 12.91 -4.38
N TYR A 48 -2.11 12.33 -5.58
CA TYR A 48 -2.57 13.05 -6.78
C TYR A 48 -4.01 13.54 -6.65
N GLY A 49 -4.91 12.70 -6.12
CA GLY A 49 -6.29 13.09 -5.84
C GLY A 49 -6.40 14.24 -4.85
N LEU A 50 -5.58 14.23 -3.80
CA LEU A 50 -5.50 15.29 -2.79
C LEU A 50 -4.97 16.60 -3.38
N LEU A 51 -3.89 16.53 -4.17
CA LEU A 51 -3.32 17.69 -4.86
C LEU A 51 -4.36 18.36 -5.76
N MET A 52 -5.12 17.57 -6.54
CA MET A 52 -6.19 18.13 -7.37
C MET A 52 -7.31 18.76 -6.54
N ALA A 53 -7.65 18.18 -5.38
CA ALA A 53 -8.69 18.70 -4.51
C ALA A 53 -8.32 20.03 -3.82
N ILE A 54 -7.04 20.24 -3.52
CA ILE A 54 -6.55 21.48 -2.86
C ILE A 54 -6.25 22.58 -3.89
N LYS A 55 -5.95 22.22 -5.14
CA LYS A 55 -5.57 23.17 -6.20
C LYS A 55 -6.77 23.88 -6.86
N GLY A 56 -7.99 23.62 -6.37
CA GLY A 56 -9.25 24.22 -6.83
C GLY A 56 -9.78 25.26 -5.85
#